data_AF-A0A1G1T076-F1
#
_entry.id   AF-A0A1G1T076-F1
#
_cell.length_a   1.000
_cell.length_b   1.000
_cell.length_c   1.000
_cell.angle_alpha   90.00
_cell.angle_beta   90.00
_cell.angle_gamma   90.00
#
_symmetry.space_group_name_H-M   'P 1'
#
loop_
_entity.id
_entity.type
_entity.pdbx_description
1 polymer ?
#
loop_
_entity_poly.entity_id
_entity_poly.type
_entity_poly.pdbx_seq_one_letter_code
_entity_poly.pdbx_strand_id
1 'polypeptide(L)'
;MPYSANDYVAASWAHLQELLFQDTWDGRIGRFRSPFVYRGQRSKNYLLTTSLQRLGGNYFELEHHLLRNFRKYARDTAASPAATASVWDWLALAQHHGLPTRLLDWTYSPYVALHFATDDLQAYHQDGIIWALNYVKAAEHLPDSLRDALRHEGSNVFTSELLAPVTDSLRNLESLQAEPFVLFLEPPSLDARIVHQYALFSLMSAGQSVLHEWLAHHPELYFRIIIPAALKWEVRDKLDQANITERVLLPGLGGLSRWLHRHYAPRTGGPDSEFIGDDDMR
;
A
#
# COMPACT_ATOMS: atom_id res chain seq x y z
N MET A 1 4.85 23.85 5.89
CA MET A 1 5.99 22.99 6.22
C MET A 1 6.92 22.99 5.03
N PRO A 2 8.23 23.30 5.18
CA PRO A 2 9.18 23.09 4.09
C PRO A 2 9.20 21.62 3.70
N TYR A 3 9.36 21.34 2.41
CA TYR A 3 9.51 19.99 1.89
C TYR A 3 10.77 19.34 2.47
N SER A 4 10.69 18.06 2.85
CA SER A 4 11.89 17.35 3.29
C SER A 4 12.83 17.10 2.10
N ALA A 5 14.09 16.76 2.35
CA ALA A 5 15.02 16.39 1.28
C ALA A 5 14.53 15.19 0.42
N ASN A 6 13.57 14.42 0.95
CA ASN A 6 12.97 13.25 0.30
C ASN A 6 11.69 13.58 -0.48
N ASP A 7 11.29 14.84 -0.55
CA ASP A 7 10.06 15.28 -1.23
C ASP A 7 10.35 15.81 -2.62
N TYR A 8 9.77 15.15 -3.61
CA TYR A 8 9.81 15.54 -5.01
C TYR A 8 8.43 16.00 -5.45
N VAL A 9 8.32 17.23 -5.96
CA VAL A 9 7.05 17.77 -6.47
C VAL A 9 6.98 17.56 -7.97
N ALA A 10 5.99 16.81 -8.43
CA ALA A 10 5.77 16.62 -9.86
C ALA A 10 5.38 17.94 -10.54
N ALA A 11 6.06 18.28 -11.63
CA ALA A 11 5.83 19.53 -12.37
C ALA A 11 4.87 19.34 -13.56
N SER A 12 4.79 18.13 -14.08
CA SER A 12 3.97 17.73 -15.22
C SER A 12 3.78 16.21 -15.20
N TRP A 13 2.93 15.66 -16.07
CA TRP A 13 2.86 14.22 -16.27
C TRP A 13 4.21 13.61 -16.66
N ALA A 14 4.99 14.25 -17.54
CA ALA A 14 6.28 13.72 -17.97
C ALA A 14 7.29 13.66 -16.81
N HIS A 15 7.41 14.75 -16.03
CA HIS A 15 8.27 14.75 -14.85
C HIS A 15 7.79 13.74 -13.79
N LEU A 16 6.47 13.56 -13.63
CA LEU A 16 5.93 12.51 -12.77
C LEU A 16 6.36 11.10 -13.20
N GLN A 17 6.39 10.81 -14.51
CA GLN A 17 6.88 9.54 -15.03
C GLN A 17 8.36 9.31 -14.69
N GLU A 18 9.19 10.34 -14.87
CA GLU A 18 10.61 10.29 -14.48
C GLU A 18 10.77 9.97 -12.99
N LEU A 19 9.99 10.64 -12.12
CA LEU A 19 10.02 10.41 -10.67
C LEU A 19 9.54 9.01 -10.26
N LEU A 20 8.54 8.44 -10.94
CA LEU A 20 7.98 7.12 -10.60
C LEU A 20 8.96 5.98 -10.93
N PHE A 21 9.77 6.16 -11.98
CA PHE A 21 10.70 5.15 -12.48
C PHE A 21 12.18 5.52 -12.25
N GLN A 22 12.45 6.49 -11.35
CA GLN A 22 13.79 6.81 -10.90
C GLN A 22 14.42 5.62 -10.15
N ASP A 23 15.75 5.51 -10.22
CA ASP A 23 16.53 4.49 -9.50
C ASP A 23 16.07 3.03 -9.74
N THR A 24 15.60 2.74 -10.95
CA THR A 24 15.14 1.40 -11.34
C THR A 24 16.19 0.54 -12.02
N TRP A 25 17.35 1.07 -12.40
CA TRP A 25 18.41 0.28 -13.05
C TRP A 25 19.15 -0.60 -12.03
N ASP A 26 19.19 -1.92 -12.27
CA ASP A 26 19.97 -2.87 -11.48
C ASP A 26 21.16 -3.40 -12.30
N GLY A 27 22.35 -2.89 -12.00
CA GLY A 27 23.60 -3.26 -12.67
C GLY A 27 24.04 -4.71 -12.44
N ARG A 28 23.53 -5.39 -11.40
CA ARG A 28 23.89 -6.80 -11.11
C ARG A 28 23.27 -7.75 -12.13
N ILE A 29 22.10 -7.40 -12.66
CA ILE A 29 21.35 -8.19 -13.64
C ILE A 29 21.26 -7.53 -15.02
N GLY A 30 21.74 -6.29 -15.16
CA GLY A 30 21.72 -5.54 -16.42
C GLY A 30 20.30 -5.23 -16.91
N ARG A 31 19.36 -4.97 -15.99
CA ARG A 31 17.93 -4.74 -16.31
C ARG A 31 17.34 -3.66 -15.41
N PHE A 32 16.21 -3.11 -15.84
CA PHE A 32 15.38 -2.25 -15.01
C PHE A 32 14.52 -3.10 -14.06
N ARG A 33 14.82 -3.04 -12.77
CA ARG A 33 14.09 -3.69 -11.69
C ARG A 33 14.09 -2.77 -10.47
N SER A 34 12.97 -2.09 -10.25
CA SER A 34 12.79 -1.21 -9.11
C SER A 34 12.97 -1.98 -7.79
N PRO A 35 13.78 -1.49 -6.85
CA PRO A 35 13.82 -2.00 -5.48
C PRO A 35 12.76 -1.34 -4.59
N PHE A 36 11.83 -0.55 -5.16
CA PHE A 36 10.84 0.21 -4.42
C PHE A 36 9.45 -0.42 -4.48
N VAL A 37 8.72 -0.27 -3.38
CA VAL A 37 7.28 -0.46 -3.31
C VAL A 37 6.60 0.87 -3.03
N TYR A 38 5.37 1.02 -3.51
CA TYR A 38 4.69 2.29 -3.59
C TYR A 38 3.37 2.28 -2.80
N ARG A 39 3.04 3.40 -2.15
CA ARG A 39 1.74 3.63 -1.52
C ARG A 39 1.23 5.02 -1.87
N GLY A 40 0.15 5.06 -2.65
CA GLY A 40 -0.53 6.29 -3.02
C GLY A 40 -1.57 6.70 -1.99
N GLN A 41 -1.65 8.01 -1.74
CA GLN A 41 -2.62 8.60 -0.83
C GLN A 41 -3.16 9.91 -1.41
N ARG A 42 -4.46 10.13 -1.23
CA ARG A 42 -5.18 11.30 -1.74
C ARG A 42 -4.71 12.66 -1.18
N SER A 43 -3.99 12.66 -0.05
CA SER A 43 -3.48 13.87 0.60
C SER A 43 -1.99 13.75 0.91
N LYS A 44 -1.21 14.80 0.60
CA LYS A 44 0.19 14.90 1.05
C LYS A 44 0.37 14.97 2.57
N ASN A 45 -0.69 15.32 3.28
CA ASN A 45 -0.69 15.38 4.75
C ASN A 45 -0.95 14.02 5.39
N TYR A 46 -1.27 12.98 4.61
CA TYR A 46 -1.49 11.66 5.18
C TYR A 46 -0.17 10.95 5.46
N LEU A 47 -0.06 10.48 6.70
CA LEU A 47 1.08 9.73 7.21
C LEU A 47 0.87 8.22 7.00
N LEU A 48 1.93 7.44 7.16
CA LEU A 48 1.87 5.98 7.11
C LEU A 48 1.30 5.42 8.42
N THR A 49 0.00 5.59 8.62
CA THR A 49 -0.74 5.16 9.82
C THR A 49 -1.61 3.95 9.51
N THR A 50 -1.53 2.91 10.34
CA THR A 50 -2.27 1.66 10.19
C THR A 50 -3.73 1.82 10.62
N SER A 51 -4.58 0.86 10.24
CA SER A 51 -5.96 0.80 10.75
C SER A 51 -6.02 0.60 12.27
N LEU A 52 -5.09 -0.16 12.84
CA LEU A 52 -4.97 -0.36 14.28
C LEU A 52 -4.62 0.95 15.01
N GLN A 53 -3.62 1.69 14.51
CA GLN A 53 -3.21 2.97 15.10
C GLN A 53 -4.34 4.01 15.09
N ARG A 54 -5.21 3.98 14.08
CA ARG A 54 -6.37 4.88 13.99
C ARG A 54 -7.43 4.64 15.08
N LEU A 55 -7.36 3.53 15.82
CA LEU A 55 -8.23 3.33 17.01
C LEU A 55 -7.89 4.31 18.14
N GLY A 56 -6.67 4.86 18.17
CA GLY A 56 -6.20 5.73 19.24
C GLY A 56 -6.00 5.02 20.58
N GLY A 57 -5.62 5.78 21.60
CA GLY A 57 -5.34 5.24 22.95
C GLY A 57 -4.24 4.17 22.94
N ASN A 58 -4.38 3.18 23.81
CA ASN A 58 -3.46 2.02 23.88
C ASN A 58 -3.81 0.95 22.83
N TYR A 59 -3.91 1.35 21.57
CA TYR A 59 -4.32 0.46 20.46
C TYR A 59 -3.49 -0.83 20.37
N PHE A 60 -2.21 -0.77 20.75
CA PHE A 60 -1.29 -1.91 20.72
C PHE A 60 -1.70 -3.03 21.68
N GLU A 61 -2.38 -2.72 22.79
CA GLU A 61 -2.92 -3.71 23.72
C GLU A 61 -4.13 -4.44 23.13
N LEU A 62 -4.88 -3.78 22.24
CA LEU A 62 -6.10 -4.33 21.63
C LEU A 62 -5.82 -5.34 20.53
N GLU A 63 -4.66 -5.28 19.87
CA GLU A 63 -4.37 -6.08 18.68
C GLU A 63 -4.52 -7.59 18.93
N HIS A 64 -3.96 -8.08 20.03
CA HIS A 64 -4.07 -9.49 20.39
C HIS A 64 -5.54 -9.89 20.58
N HIS A 65 -6.34 -9.04 21.23
CA HIS A 65 -7.75 -9.31 21.47
C HIS A 65 -8.57 -9.30 20.17
N LEU A 66 -8.32 -8.35 19.29
CA LEU A 66 -8.95 -8.25 17.97
C LEU A 66 -8.67 -9.50 17.14
N LEU A 67 -7.39 -9.86 16.99
CA LEU A 67 -6.99 -11.01 16.19
C LEU A 67 -7.50 -12.33 16.79
N ARG A 68 -7.44 -12.49 18.12
CA ARG A 68 -7.97 -13.68 18.80
C ARG A 68 -9.47 -13.85 18.57
N ASN A 69 -10.24 -12.78 18.71
CA ASN A 69 -11.70 -12.83 18.50
C ASN A 69 -12.03 -13.08 17.02
N PHE A 70 -11.33 -12.42 16.10
CA PHE A 70 -11.49 -12.67 14.67
C PHE A 70 -11.26 -14.15 14.33
N ARG A 71 -10.14 -14.73 14.79
CA ARG A 71 -9.83 -16.16 14.60
C ARG A 71 -10.89 -17.09 15.17
N LYS A 72 -11.47 -16.74 16.33
CA LYS A 72 -12.52 -17.56 16.97
C LYS A 72 -13.77 -17.68 16.09
N TYR A 73 -14.21 -16.59 15.46
CA TYR A 73 -15.45 -16.57 14.70
C TYR A 73 -15.27 -16.84 13.19
N ALA A 74 -14.08 -16.60 12.65
CA ALA A 74 -13.77 -16.85 11.25
C ALA A 74 -13.46 -18.32 10.93
N ARG A 75 -13.28 -19.19 11.94
CA ARG A 75 -13.04 -20.64 11.75
C ARG A 75 -14.20 -21.40 11.12
N ASP A 76 -15.43 -20.92 11.31
CA ASP A 76 -16.64 -21.60 10.87
C ASP A 76 -17.15 -21.10 9.49
N THR A 77 -16.34 -20.33 8.75
CA THR A 77 -16.74 -19.77 7.45
C THR A 77 -16.05 -20.48 6.28
N ALA A 78 -16.68 -20.48 5.10
CA ALA A 78 -16.12 -21.07 3.88
C ALA A 78 -14.83 -20.38 3.38
N ALA A 79 -14.52 -19.19 3.90
CA ALA A 79 -13.30 -18.44 3.63
C ALA A 79 -12.19 -18.68 4.68
N SER A 80 -12.38 -19.65 5.57
CA SER A 80 -11.41 -19.91 6.63
C SER A 80 -10.10 -20.46 6.08
N PRO A 81 -8.94 -19.96 6.53
CA PRO A 81 -7.67 -20.63 6.33
C PRO A 81 -7.74 -22.05 6.89
N ALA A 82 -6.97 -22.99 6.34
CA ALA A 82 -6.90 -24.35 6.86
C ALA A 82 -6.65 -24.36 8.37
N ALA A 83 -7.06 -25.42 9.07
CA ALA A 83 -6.88 -25.55 10.53
C ALA A 83 -5.42 -25.34 11.01
N THR A 84 -4.45 -25.45 10.09
CA THR A 84 -3.01 -25.27 10.27
C THR A 84 -2.48 -23.87 9.92
N ALA A 85 -3.34 -22.88 9.66
CA ALA A 85 -2.91 -21.56 9.23
C ALA A 85 -2.13 -20.79 10.31
N SER A 86 -1.04 -20.15 9.85
CA SER A 86 -0.14 -19.37 10.68
C SER A 86 -0.79 -18.07 11.18
N VAL A 87 -0.16 -17.43 12.17
CA VAL A 87 -0.59 -16.09 12.63
C VAL A 87 -0.58 -15.07 11.48
N TRP A 88 0.34 -15.23 10.52
CA TRP A 88 0.53 -14.34 9.38
C TRP A 88 -0.61 -14.45 8.37
N ASP A 89 -1.08 -15.67 8.10
CA ASP A 89 -2.27 -15.92 7.28
C ASP A 89 -3.52 -15.28 7.89
N TRP A 90 -3.69 -15.46 9.20
CA TRP A 90 -4.80 -14.86 9.93
C TRP A 90 -4.74 -13.33 9.95
N LEU A 91 -3.54 -12.75 10.02
CA LEU A 91 -3.35 -11.30 9.99
C LEU A 91 -3.68 -10.73 8.60
N ALA A 92 -3.23 -11.39 7.52
CA ALA A 92 -3.55 -11.02 6.15
C ALA A 92 -5.07 -11.12 5.87
N LEU A 93 -5.71 -12.21 6.32
CA LEU A 93 -7.16 -12.38 6.19
C LEU A 93 -7.95 -11.34 6.99
N ALA A 94 -7.51 -11.04 8.22
CA ALA A 94 -8.12 -10.01 9.05
C ALA A 94 -8.09 -8.64 8.37
N GLN A 95 -6.94 -8.25 7.80
CA GLN A 95 -6.78 -7.02 7.02
C GLN A 95 -7.72 -7.02 5.80
N HIS A 96 -7.80 -8.14 5.08
CA HIS A 96 -8.68 -8.27 3.91
C HIS A 96 -10.16 -8.01 4.26
N HIS A 97 -10.62 -8.50 5.41
CA HIS A 97 -11.99 -8.27 5.90
C HIS A 97 -12.17 -6.96 6.68
N GLY A 98 -11.16 -6.09 6.73
CA GLY A 98 -11.26 -4.76 7.34
C GLY A 98 -11.15 -4.75 8.86
N LEU A 99 -10.68 -5.82 9.50
CA LEU A 99 -10.30 -5.77 10.91
C LEU A 99 -9.16 -4.76 11.08
N PRO A 100 -9.17 -3.91 12.12
CA PRO A 100 -8.02 -3.07 12.41
C PRO A 100 -6.76 -3.92 12.68
N THR A 101 -5.77 -3.83 11.79
CA THR A 101 -4.46 -4.48 11.93
C THR A 101 -3.31 -3.46 11.85
N ARG A 102 -2.12 -3.91 12.26
CA ARG A 102 -0.86 -3.17 12.08
C ARG A 102 -0.28 -3.24 10.65
N LEU A 103 -0.96 -3.92 9.72
CA LEU A 103 -0.51 -3.99 8.33
C LEU A 103 -0.73 -2.65 7.61
N LEU A 104 0.17 -2.34 6.68
CA LEU A 104 0.00 -1.30 5.67
C LEU A 104 0.10 -1.91 4.28
N ASP A 105 -0.82 -1.52 3.41
CA ASP A 105 -0.85 -1.97 2.02
C ASP A 105 0.16 -1.18 1.16
N TRP A 106 0.91 -1.90 0.36
CA TRP A 106 1.80 -1.37 -0.66
C TRP A 106 1.51 -2.05 -1.98
N THR A 107 2.01 -1.50 -3.07
CA THR A 107 1.99 -2.12 -4.38
C THR A 107 3.36 -2.02 -5.02
N TYR A 108 3.76 -3.03 -5.79
CA TYR A 108 4.94 -2.93 -6.63
C TYR A 108 4.72 -2.01 -7.84
N SER A 109 3.46 -1.68 -8.19
CA SER A 109 3.13 -0.89 -9.36
C SER A 109 3.00 0.61 -9.03
N PRO A 110 3.86 1.47 -9.61
CA PRO A 110 3.75 2.92 -9.43
C PRO A 110 2.40 3.46 -9.91
N TYR A 111 1.80 2.85 -10.93
CA TYR A 111 0.49 3.27 -11.46
C TYR A 111 -0.69 2.84 -10.59
N VAL A 112 -0.60 1.68 -9.93
CA VAL A 112 -1.60 1.32 -8.91
C VAL A 112 -1.51 2.28 -7.72
N ALA A 113 -0.31 2.71 -7.33
CA ALA A 113 -0.16 3.76 -6.32
C ALA A 113 -0.75 5.10 -6.80
N LEU A 114 -0.47 5.53 -8.04
CA LEU A 114 -1.12 6.73 -8.60
C LEU A 114 -2.64 6.63 -8.60
N HIS A 115 -3.19 5.44 -8.87
CA HIS A 115 -4.63 5.22 -8.79
C HIS A 115 -5.16 5.57 -7.39
N PHE A 116 -4.58 5.02 -6.32
CA PHE A 116 -5.01 5.35 -4.96
C PHE A 116 -4.72 6.81 -4.53
N ALA A 117 -3.81 7.50 -5.21
CA ALA A 117 -3.63 8.94 -5.00
C ALA A 117 -4.70 9.81 -5.68
N THR A 118 -5.49 9.24 -6.60
CA THR A 118 -6.42 9.93 -7.50
C THR A 118 -7.81 9.30 -7.63
N ASP A 119 -8.16 8.28 -6.83
CA ASP A 119 -9.45 7.57 -6.93
C ASP A 119 -10.62 8.33 -6.31
N ASP A 120 -10.35 9.32 -5.46
CA ASP A 120 -11.35 10.12 -4.75
C ASP A 120 -11.43 11.55 -5.30
N LEU A 121 -12.46 11.82 -6.11
CA LEU A 121 -12.72 13.14 -6.70
C LEU A 121 -12.93 14.23 -5.65
N GLN A 122 -13.42 13.89 -4.45
CA GLN A 122 -13.62 14.87 -3.38
C GLN A 122 -12.29 15.43 -2.87
N ALA A 123 -11.19 14.72 -3.09
CA ALA A 123 -9.85 15.13 -2.70
C ALA A 123 -9.05 15.80 -3.84
N TYR A 124 -9.67 16.21 -4.95
CA TYR A 124 -8.94 16.81 -6.07
C TYR A 124 -8.51 18.26 -5.83
N HIS A 125 -9.07 18.92 -4.80
CA HIS A 125 -8.68 20.26 -4.37
C HIS A 125 -7.38 20.28 -3.53
N GLN A 126 -6.84 19.12 -3.17
CA GLN A 126 -5.64 18.98 -2.34
C GLN A 126 -4.57 18.16 -3.08
N ASP A 127 -3.30 18.40 -2.77
CA ASP A 127 -2.20 17.63 -3.33
C ASP A 127 -2.25 16.18 -2.84
N GLY A 128 -2.00 15.23 -3.74
CA GLY A 128 -1.80 13.82 -3.43
C GLY A 128 -0.34 13.50 -3.12
N ILE A 129 -0.07 12.28 -2.69
CA ILE A 129 1.29 11.81 -2.43
C ILE A 129 1.45 10.33 -2.77
N ILE A 130 2.62 9.97 -3.28
CA ILE A 130 3.10 8.59 -3.35
C ILE A 130 4.30 8.47 -2.45
N TRP A 131 4.26 7.51 -1.53
CA TRP A 131 5.43 7.04 -0.81
C TRP A 131 6.10 5.94 -1.64
N ALA A 132 7.42 6.02 -1.82
CA ALA A 132 8.23 4.97 -2.40
C ALA A 132 9.25 4.51 -1.36
N LEU A 133 9.25 3.23 -1.01
CA LEU A 133 10.11 2.65 0.04
C LEU A 133 10.97 1.54 -0.57
N ASN A 134 12.28 1.65 -0.39
CA ASN A 134 13.25 0.65 -0.83
C ASN A 134 13.20 -0.57 0.10
N TYR A 135 12.35 -1.54 -0.22
CA TYR A 135 12.13 -2.70 0.63
C TYR A 135 13.33 -3.65 0.66
N VAL A 136 14.15 -3.66 -0.40
CA VAL A 136 15.39 -4.45 -0.49
C VAL A 136 16.41 -3.93 0.53
N LYS A 137 16.62 -2.61 0.57
CA LYS A 137 17.54 -1.98 1.53
C LYS A 137 16.97 -2.00 2.95
N ALA A 138 15.65 -1.84 3.11
CA ALA A 138 15.01 -1.97 4.41
C ALA A 138 15.24 -3.36 5.05
N ALA A 139 15.37 -4.41 4.23
CA ALA A 139 15.68 -5.76 4.71
C ALA A 139 17.06 -5.86 5.40
N GLU A 140 17.98 -4.92 5.17
CA GLU A 140 19.27 -4.85 5.87
C GLU A 140 19.10 -4.56 7.36
N HIS A 141 17.98 -3.96 7.78
CA HIS A 141 17.66 -3.64 9.17
C HIS A 141 16.94 -4.80 9.91
N LEU A 142 16.70 -5.93 9.23
CA LEU A 142 16.09 -7.10 9.85
C LEU A 142 17.10 -7.83 10.78
N PRO A 143 16.60 -8.55 11.82
CA PRO A 143 17.38 -9.50 12.59
C PRO A 143 18.03 -10.58 11.70
N ASP A 144 19.16 -11.15 12.14
CA ASP A 144 19.92 -12.17 11.40
C ASP A 144 19.04 -13.35 10.95
N SER A 145 18.21 -13.89 11.84
CA SER A 145 17.33 -15.01 11.54
C SER A 145 16.38 -14.75 10.38
N LEU A 146 15.86 -13.51 10.27
CA LEU A 146 14.96 -13.08 9.20
C LEU A 146 15.72 -12.79 7.91
N ARG A 147 16.90 -12.16 7.99
CA ARG A 147 17.77 -11.94 6.83
C ARG A 147 18.22 -13.25 6.20
N ASP A 148 18.61 -14.21 7.03
CA ASP A 148 19.06 -15.51 6.56
C ASP A 148 17.91 -16.27 5.89
N ALA A 149 16.70 -16.23 6.44
CA ALA A 149 15.53 -16.83 5.80
C ALA A 149 15.29 -16.27 4.38
N LEU A 150 15.33 -14.95 4.21
CA LEU A 150 15.20 -14.31 2.89
C LEU A 150 16.32 -14.70 1.93
N ARG A 151 17.57 -14.73 2.41
CA ARG A 151 18.74 -15.11 1.60
C ARG A 151 18.67 -16.55 1.12
N HIS A 152 18.25 -17.49 1.97
CA HIS A 152 18.11 -18.90 1.60
C HIS A 152 17.00 -19.11 0.56
N GLU A 153 15.89 -18.36 0.68
CA GLU A 153 14.80 -18.40 -0.29
C GLU A 153 15.15 -17.68 -1.61
N GLY A 154 16.08 -16.73 -1.57
CA GLY A 154 16.37 -15.84 -2.70
C GLY A 154 15.28 -14.78 -2.92
N SER A 155 14.57 -14.40 -1.84
CA SER A 155 13.48 -13.42 -1.85
C SER A 155 13.87 -12.14 -1.11
N ASN A 156 13.14 -11.05 -1.37
CA ASN A 156 13.23 -9.77 -0.63
C ASN A 156 11.96 -9.51 0.21
N VAL A 157 10.99 -10.42 0.17
CA VAL A 157 9.73 -10.36 0.90
C VAL A 157 9.42 -11.72 1.52
N PHE A 158 8.73 -11.71 2.64
CA PHE A 158 8.27 -12.92 3.31
C PHE A 158 6.96 -13.40 2.70
N THR A 159 6.81 -14.71 2.56
CA THR A 159 5.49 -15.36 2.55
C THR A 159 5.17 -15.83 3.95
N SER A 160 3.91 -16.16 4.23
CA SER A 160 3.54 -16.79 5.51
C SER A 160 4.33 -18.08 5.77
N GLU A 161 4.58 -18.86 4.72
CA GLU A 161 5.33 -20.13 4.76
C GLU A 161 6.79 -19.92 5.12
N LEU A 162 7.42 -18.84 4.63
CA LEU A 162 8.80 -18.49 4.96
C LEU A 162 8.91 -17.91 6.38
N LEU A 163 7.93 -17.11 6.80
CA LEU A 163 7.99 -16.39 8.08
C LEU A 163 7.61 -17.26 9.28
N ALA A 164 6.63 -18.15 9.14
CA ALA A 164 6.10 -18.96 10.24
C ALA A 164 7.15 -19.84 10.95
N PRO A 165 8.12 -20.48 10.27
CA PRO A 165 9.18 -21.24 10.93
C PRO A 165 10.17 -20.39 11.71
N VAL A 166 10.36 -19.11 11.33
CA VAL A 166 11.29 -18.20 11.99
C VAL A 166 10.64 -17.54 13.20
N THR A 167 9.37 -17.15 13.07
CA THR A 167 8.58 -16.58 14.17
C THR A 167 7.09 -16.90 13.98
N ASP A 168 6.46 -17.40 15.04
CA ASP A 168 5.09 -17.94 15.04
C ASP A 168 4.06 -16.99 15.68
N SER A 169 4.50 -15.85 16.21
CA SER A 169 3.65 -14.89 16.90
C SER A 169 4.18 -13.46 16.79
N LEU A 170 3.27 -12.49 16.89
CA LEU A 170 3.63 -11.06 16.92
C LEU A 170 4.54 -10.71 18.09
N ARG A 171 4.37 -11.39 19.25
CA ARG A 171 5.25 -11.22 20.41
C ARG A 171 6.66 -11.74 20.13
N ASN A 172 6.78 -12.91 19.52
CA ASN A 172 8.08 -13.48 19.20
C ASN A 172 8.80 -12.63 18.14
N LEU A 173 8.08 -12.11 17.15
CA LEU A 173 8.61 -11.16 16.18
C LEU A 173 9.21 -9.92 16.84
N GLU A 174 8.49 -9.31 17.78
CA GLU A 174 8.96 -8.14 18.54
C GLU A 174 10.21 -8.48 19.38
N SER A 175 10.32 -9.70 19.89
CA SER A 175 11.48 -10.13 20.69
C SER A 175 12.75 -10.46 19.90
N LEU A 176 12.68 -10.54 18.56
CA LEU A 176 13.85 -10.90 17.74
C LEU A 176 14.97 -9.85 17.78
N GLN A 177 14.63 -8.59 18.04
CA GLN A 177 15.58 -7.49 18.15
C GLN A 177 14.97 -6.35 18.97
N ALA A 178 15.80 -5.69 19.79
CA ALA A 178 15.35 -4.57 20.62
C ALA A 178 14.94 -3.34 19.79
N GLU A 179 15.73 -3.00 18.77
CA GLU A 179 15.42 -1.90 17.85
C GLU A 179 14.30 -2.29 16.88
N PRO A 180 13.24 -1.47 16.74
CA PRO A 180 12.16 -1.75 15.81
C PRO A 180 12.64 -1.85 14.36
N PHE A 181 12.01 -2.74 13.61
CA PHE A 181 12.27 -2.96 12.20
C PHE A 181 10.96 -3.13 11.43
N VAL A 182 11.02 -2.87 10.12
CA VAL A 182 9.92 -3.15 9.20
C VAL A 182 10.23 -4.43 8.42
N LEU A 183 9.21 -5.25 8.20
CA LEU A 183 9.29 -6.37 7.26
C LEU A 183 8.15 -6.30 6.26
N PHE A 184 8.35 -6.93 5.10
CA PHE A 184 7.38 -6.98 4.02
C PHE A 184 6.86 -8.41 3.84
N LEU A 185 5.55 -8.55 3.80
CA LEU A 185 4.83 -9.82 3.71
C LEU A 185 3.97 -9.81 2.45
N GLU A 186 4.21 -10.75 1.55
CA GLU A 186 3.29 -11.10 0.49
C GLU A 186 2.17 -11.96 1.08
N PRO A 187 0.92 -11.48 1.06
CA PRO A 187 -0.19 -12.30 1.51
C PRO A 187 -0.39 -13.48 0.55
N PRO A 188 -0.92 -14.61 1.04
CA PRO A 188 -1.43 -15.64 0.14
C PRO A 188 -2.45 -15.03 -0.83
N SER A 189 -2.62 -15.65 -2.00
CA SER A 189 -3.65 -15.24 -2.98
C SER A 189 -5.04 -15.55 -2.43
N LEU A 190 -5.49 -14.75 -1.47
CA LEU A 190 -6.78 -14.88 -0.78
C LEU A 190 -7.94 -14.43 -1.67
N ASP A 191 -7.69 -13.45 -2.55
CA ASP A 191 -8.69 -12.90 -3.49
C ASP A 191 -7.99 -12.27 -4.73
N ALA A 192 -8.71 -12.23 -5.84
CA ALA A 192 -8.30 -11.56 -7.09
C ALA A 192 -7.90 -10.08 -6.89
N ARG A 193 -8.46 -9.38 -5.91
CA ARG A 193 -8.09 -8.00 -5.56
C ARG A 193 -6.61 -7.87 -5.23
N ILE A 194 -6.07 -8.78 -4.41
CA ILE A 194 -4.66 -8.75 -4.00
C ILE A 194 -3.76 -8.93 -5.22
N VAL A 195 -4.13 -9.86 -6.10
CA VAL A 195 -3.41 -10.15 -7.34
C VAL A 195 -3.45 -8.93 -8.28
N HIS A 196 -4.63 -8.34 -8.50
CA HIS A 196 -4.80 -7.22 -9.43
C HIS A 196 -4.13 -5.94 -8.96
N GLN A 197 -3.96 -5.76 -7.65
CA GLN A 197 -3.27 -4.60 -7.08
C GLN A 197 -1.75 -4.78 -7.05
N TYR A 198 -1.24 -5.96 -7.43
CA TYR A 198 0.17 -6.33 -7.30
C TYR A 198 0.70 -5.96 -5.90
N ALA A 199 -0.06 -6.40 -4.89
CA ALA A 199 0.00 -5.86 -3.53
C ALA A 199 0.88 -6.70 -2.60
N LEU A 200 1.41 -6.02 -1.59
CA LEU A 200 2.09 -6.61 -0.45
C LEU A 200 1.78 -5.80 0.81
N PHE A 201 2.11 -6.35 1.98
CA PHE A 201 1.97 -5.67 3.25
C PHE A 201 3.32 -5.33 3.86
N SER A 202 3.41 -4.21 4.58
CA SER A 202 4.48 -3.99 5.55
C SER A 202 3.94 -4.12 6.97
N LEU A 203 4.76 -4.61 7.91
CA LEU A 203 4.49 -4.45 9.34
C LEU A 203 5.72 -4.04 10.12
N MET A 204 5.50 -3.25 11.16
CA MET A 204 6.49 -2.98 12.20
C MET A 204 6.53 -4.14 13.19
N SER A 205 7.74 -4.48 13.64
CA SER A 205 7.98 -5.55 14.63
C SER A 205 7.27 -5.28 15.96
N ALA A 206 7.38 -4.06 16.49
CA ALA A 206 6.70 -3.63 17.70
C ALA A 206 5.35 -2.97 17.41
N GLY A 207 4.34 -3.28 18.24
CA GLY A 207 2.96 -2.82 18.01
C GLY A 207 2.78 -1.31 18.16
N GLN A 208 3.64 -0.67 18.97
CA GLN A 208 3.63 0.77 19.19
C GLN A 208 4.38 1.55 18.11
N SER A 209 5.23 0.89 17.32
CA SER A 209 6.08 1.56 16.34
C SER A 209 5.28 2.04 15.14
N VAL A 210 5.65 3.22 14.66
CA VAL A 210 4.98 3.88 13.54
C VAL A 210 5.95 3.98 12.36
N LEU A 211 5.55 3.47 11.20
CA LEU A 211 6.46 3.31 10.06
C LEU A 211 7.05 4.64 9.57
N HIS A 212 6.26 5.72 9.49
CA HIS A 212 6.79 7.00 9.03
C HIS A 212 7.76 7.65 10.04
N GLU A 213 7.64 7.36 11.33
CA GLU A 213 8.61 7.80 12.35
C GLU A 213 9.90 7.00 12.24
N TRP A 214 9.80 5.68 12.03
CA TRP A 214 10.96 4.84 11.76
C TRP A 214 11.70 5.27 10.49
N LEU A 215 10.98 5.58 9.41
CA LEU A 215 11.56 6.10 8.17
C LEU A 215 12.23 7.46 8.33
N ALA A 216 11.74 8.33 9.23
CA ALA A 216 12.38 9.63 9.48
C ALA A 216 13.82 9.48 10.01
N HIS A 217 14.14 8.34 10.65
CA HIS A 217 15.49 7.98 11.09
C HIS A 217 16.32 7.26 10.01
N HIS A 218 15.69 6.90 8.88
CA HIS A 218 16.27 6.16 7.76
C HIS A 218 15.92 6.85 6.41
N PRO A 219 16.31 8.13 6.23
CA PRO A 219 15.90 8.92 5.07
C PRO A 219 16.37 8.33 3.73
N GLU A 220 17.42 7.51 3.73
CA GLU A 220 17.95 6.83 2.56
C GLU A 220 17.08 5.66 2.06
N LEU A 221 16.04 5.27 2.81
CA LEU A 221 15.15 4.16 2.46
C LEU A 221 13.92 4.61 1.67
N TYR A 222 13.62 5.90 1.59
CA TYR A 222 12.38 6.35 0.99
C TYR A 222 12.48 7.71 0.32
N PHE A 223 11.60 7.90 -0.66
CA PHE A 223 11.25 9.21 -1.16
C PHE A 223 9.74 9.35 -1.28
N ARG A 224 9.28 10.58 -1.43
CA ARG A 224 7.86 10.90 -1.62
C ARG A 224 7.70 11.74 -2.87
N ILE A 225 6.73 11.36 -3.69
CA ILE A 225 6.32 12.14 -4.85
C ILE A 225 5.02 12.85 -4.51
N ILE A 226 5.05 14.17 -4.47
CA ILE A 226 3.88 15.01 -4.28
C ILE A 226 3.26 15.27 -5.65
N ILE A 227 1.96 15.00 -5.74
CA ILE A 227 1.17 15.19 -6.95
C ILE A 227 0.32 16.44 -6.72
N PRO A 228 0.66 17.59 -7.34
CA PRO A 228 -0.14 18.79 -7.22
C PRO A 228 -1.60 18.54 -7.59
N ALA A 229 -2.52 19.16 -6.87
CA ALA A 229 -3.95 19.12 -7.14
C ALA A 229 -4.28 19.36 -8.63
N ALA A 230 -3.58 20.31 -9.25
CA ALA A 230 -3.74 20.68 -10.65
C ALA A 230 -3.43 19.55 -11.65
N LEU A 231 -2.57 18.58 -11.30
CA LEU A 231 -2.21 17.45 -12.17
C LEU A 231 -3.17 16.25 -12.03
N LYS A 232 -4.02 16.20 -11.00
CA LYS A 232 -4.79 14.99 -10.68
C LYS A 232 -5.74 14.57 -11.81
N TRP A 233 -6.39 15.52 -12.49
CA TRP A 233 -7.26 15.22 -13.64
C TRP A 233 -6.47 14.57 -14.79
N GLU A 234 -5.37 15.18 -15.22
CA GLU A 234 -4.54 14.64 -16.30
C GLU A 234 -4.00 13.24 -15.95
N VAL A 235 -3.52 13.06 -14.71
CA VAL A 235 -3.06 11.76 -14.20
C VAL A 235 -4.19 10.73 -14.29
N ARG A 236 -5.38 11.09 -13.85
CA ARG A 236 -6.53 10.18 -13.79
C ARG A 236 -6.94 9.70 -15.19
N ASP A 237 -7.05 10.61 -16.14
CA ASP A 237 -7.45 10.32 -17.51
C ASP A 237 -6.43 9.40 -18.21
N LYS A 238 -5.13 9.66 -18.01
CA LYS A 238 -4.06 8.83 -18.57
C LYS A 238 -3.99 7.44 -17.94
N LEU A 239 -4.26 7.32 -16.65
CA LEU A 239 -4.39 6.01 -16.00
C LEU A 239 -5.60 5.24 -16.53
N ASP A 240 -6.73 5.90 -16.77
CA ASP A 240 -7.91 5.28 -17.38
C ASP A 240 -7.61 4.79 -18.80
N GLN A 241 -6.89 5.59 -19.60
CA GLN A 241 -6.40 5.19 -20.92
C GLN A 241 -5.45 3.98 -20.86
N ALA A 242 -4.63 3.89 -19.81
CA ALA A 242 -3.75 2.75 -19.53
C ALA A 242 -4.47 1.55 -18.86
N ASN A 243 -5.81 1.61 -18.75
CA ASN A 243 -6.66 0.59 -18.12
C ASN A 243 -6.37 0.35 -16.62
N ILE A 244 -5.81 1.34 -15.91
CA ILE A 244 -5.59 1.30 -14.46
C ILE A 244 -6.80 1.89 -13.74
N THR A 245 -7.89 1.13 -13.71
CA THR A 245 -9.21 1.59 -13.26
C THR A 245 -9.74 0.76 -12.09
N GLU A 246 -10.76 1.25 -11.38
CA GLU A 246 -11.41 0.54 -10.28
C GLU A 246 -11.99 -0.80 -10.74
N ARG A 247 -12.52 -0.88 -11.97
CA ARG A 247 -13.07 -2.14 -12.50
C ARG A 247 -12.00 -3.24 -12.64
N VAL A 248 -10.74 -2.85 -12.83
CA VAL A 248 -9.60 -3.77 -12.93
C VAL A 248 -9.07 -4.06 -11.54
N LEU A 249 -8.86 -3.03 -10.71
CA LEU A 249 -8.21 -3.16 -9.40
C LEU A 249 -9.14 -3.66 -8.28
N LEU A 250 -10.46 -3.57 -8.46
CA LEU A 250 -11.49 -3.98 -7.52
C LEU A 250 -12.49 -4.88 -8.25
N PRO A 251 -12.24 -6.20 -8.32
CA PRO A 251 -13.12 -7.14 -9.00
C PRO A 251 -14.58 -7.06 -8.51
N GLY A 252 -15.52 -7.29 -9.44
CA GLY A 252 -16.95 -7.33 -9.15
C GLY A 252 -17.69 -6.01 -9.39
N LEU A 253 -19.00 -6.02 -9.10
CA LEU A 253 -19.91 -4.89 -9.39
C LEU A 253 -19.56 -3.62 -8.61
N GLY A 254 -18.93 -3.75 -7.44
CA GLY A 254 -18.47 -2.61 -6.65
C GLY A 254 -17.42 -1.77 -7.39
N GLY A 255 -16.40 -2.41 -7.98
CA GLY A 255 -15.39 -1.69 -8.75
C GLY A 255 -15.94 -1.12 -10.06
N LEU A 256 -16.82 -1.86 -10.74
CA LEU A 256 -17.49 -1.36 -11.94
C LEU A 256 -18.32 -0.09 -11.64
N SER A 257 -19.13 -0.13 -10.58
CA SER A 257 -19.96 1.00 -10.17
C SER A 257 -19.11 2.23 -9.81
N ARG A 258 -18.02 2.05 -9.05
CA ARG A 258 -17.09 3.14 -8.72
C ARG A 258 -16.44 3.74 -9.96
N TRP A 259 -15.99 2.89 -10.90
CA TRP A 259 -15.40 3.35 -12.16
C TRP A 259 -16.41 4.17 -12.97
N LEU A 260 -17.63 3.65 -13.19
CA LEU A 260 -18.67 4.36 -13.93
C LEU A 260 -19.00 5.72 -13.29
N HIS A 261 -19.22 5.73 -11.98
CA HIS A 261 -19.52 6.97 -11.26
C HIS A 261 -18.41 8.01 -11.42
N ARG A 262 -17.13 7.61 -11.30
CA ARG A 262 -16.00 8.52 -11.42
C ARG A 262 -15.77 8.98 -12.86
N HIS A 263 -15.76 8.05 -13.81
CA HIS A 263 -15.40 8.31 -15.20
C HIS A 263 -16.39 9.27 -15.88
N TYR A 264 -17.67 9.18 -15.54
CA TYR A 264 -18.71 10.04 -16.08
C TYR A 264 -19.06 11.24 -15.17
N ALA A 265 -18.37 11.41 -14.04
CA ALA A 265 -18.59 12.58 -13.19
C ALA A 265 -18.00 13.83 -13.86
N PRO A 266 -18.75 14.96 -13.91
CA PRO A 266 -18.22 16.19 -14.45
C PRO A 266 -17.11 16.73 -13.55
N ARG A 267 -16.17 17.47 -14.16
CA ARG A 267 -15.19 18.23 -13.39
C ARG A 267 -15.92 19.28 -12.56
N THR A 268 -15.82 19.20 -11.24
CA THR A 268 -16.40 20.20 -10.34
C THR A 268 -15.84 21.58 -10.68
N GLY A 269 -16.72 22.51 -11.08
CA GLY A 269 -16.36 23.88 -11.51
C GLY A 269 -15.87 24.02 -12.95
N GLY A 270 -16.09 23.03 -13.82
CA GLY A 270 -15.90 23.16 -15.27
C GLY A 270 -17.01 24.00 -15.94
N PRO A 271 -16.77 24.53 -17.16
CA PRO A 271 -17.74 25.38 -17.87
C PRO A 271 -19.07 24.68 -18.21
N ASP A 272 -19.12 23.34 -18.19
CA ASP A 272 -20.28 22.55 -18.61
C ASP A 272 -21.09 21.98 -17.41
N SER A 273 -21.37 22.80 -16.39
CA SER A 273 -22.34 22.42 -15.35
C SER A 273 -23.80 22.47 -15.82
N GLU A 274 -24.04 22.82 -17.09
CA GLU A 274 -25.33 22.69 -17.75
C GLU A 274 -25.32 21.40 -18.57
N PHE A 275 -26.20 20.47 -18.20
CA PHE A 275 -26.47 19.26 -18.97
C PHE A 275 -26.74 19.64 -20.43
N ILE A 276 -25.92 19.15 -21.35
CA ILE A 276 -26.24 19.15 -22.79
C ILE A 276 -27.50 18.30 -22.95
N GLY A 277 -28.61 18.96 -23.30
CA GLY A 277 -29.88 18.28 -23.56
C GLY A 277 -29.80 17.41 -24.81
N ASP A 278 -30.60 16.33 -24.81
CA ASP A 278 -30.71 15.29 -25.85
C ASP A 278 -31.00 15.79 -27.29
N ASP A 279 -31.10 17.10 -27.54
CA ASP A 279 -31.51 17.65 -28.85
C ASP A 279 -30.38 17.80 -29.88
N ASP A 280 -29.10 17.64 -29.50
CA ASP A 280 -27.94 17.81 -30.41
C ASP A 280 -27.35 16.51 -30.99
N MET A 281 -28.06 15.37 -30.88
CA MET A 281 -27.67 14.12 -31.56
C MET A 281 -28.72 13.66 -32.58
N ARG A 282 -28.76 14.35 -33.73
CA ARG A 282 -29.28 13.82 -35.00
C ARG A 282 -28.25 13.90 -36.10
#